data_AF-A0A914L8V6-F1
#
_entry.id   AF-A0A914L8V6-F1
#
_cell.length_a   1.000
_cell.length_b   1.000
_cell.length_c   1.000
_cell.angle_alpha   90.00
_cell.angle_beta   90.00
_cell.angle_gamma   90.00
#
_symmetry.space_group_name_H-M   'P 1'
#
loop_
_entity.id
_entity.type
_entity.pdbx_description
1 polymer ?
#
loop_
_entity_poly.entity_id
_entity_poly.type
_entity_poly.pdbx_seq_one_letter_code
_entity_poly.pdbx_strand_id
1 'polypeptide(L)'
;MAQKVESNQASTSQETCECGLSIIAELMDENDEENIRVTIGEVNLIYRAGVNIGFGGFALIHHAYIPSERKCAALKISKRNGSIEAIRREAAILQYVNEAIDDDDRSHIIKLLVYKEMVDTHQRETLYLVMEFGGMNLRDYFNERIKKVRDEERIELTKIIRGEAIALEQFHKFGIHGDVKPENFVVLINQSLNSNVIDCKLIDFNYSVLTGQGIPDNLKHPIRRAEDISFVLNKAPEIGRDEVTEKADIWAFGVMVYQFMYDDQFNNVSEIYAKMKEYQLNSNYNGHLERVIKACTRENINERPFMFEILLFLNFEIEFFEYEMRLKNEKGHREEKRKEKRSHRFSSWLTCFGFCRRN
;
A
#
# COMPACT_ATOMS: atom_id res chain seq x y z
N MET A 1 -62.86 25.13 24.06
CA MET A 1 -61.75 25.90 23.46
C MET A 1 -60.45 25.45 24.12
N ALA A 2 -59.68 24.61 23.43
CA ALA A 2 -58.28 24.37 23.75
C ALA A 2 -57.59 24.07 22.42
N GLN A 3 -56.79 25.02 21.94
CA GLN A 3 -56.02 24.93 20.72
C GLN A 3 -54.94 23.86 20.88
N LYS A 4 -54.95 22.87 19.99
CA LYS A 4 -53.78 22.03 19.72
C LYS A 4 -52.88 22.83 18.79
N VAL A 5 -51.80 23.37 19.32
CA VAL A 5 -50.72 23.97 18.52
C VAL A 5 -49.89 22.80 18.00
N GLU A 6 -50.03 22.50 16.71
CA GLU A 6 -49.07 21.67 15.98
C GLU A 6 -47.78 22.47 15.80
N SER A 7 -46.76 22.13 16.57
CA SER A 7 -45.40 22.60 16.31
C SER A 7 -44.80 21.78 15.18
N ASN A 8 -44.87 22.30 13.96
CA ASN A 8 -44.02 21.88 12.85
C ASN A 8 -42.55 22.14 13.22
N GLN A 9 -41.82 21.10 13.63
CA GLN A 9 -40.37 21.12 13.60
C GLN A 9 -39.94 20.82 12.16
N ALA A 10 -39.66 21.87 11.40
CA ALA A 10 -38.88 21.76 10.17
C ALA A 10 -37.44 21.40 10.57
N SER A 11 -37.05 20.14 10.39
CA SER A 11 -35.65 19.73 10.45
C SER A 11 -34.93 20.32 9.24
N THR A 12 -34.26 21.45 9.40
CA THR A 12 -33.26 21.92 8.43
C THR A 12 -32.09 20.95 8.48
N SER A 13 -32.08 19.95 7.58
CA SER A 13 -30.92 19.09 7.37
C SER A 13 -29.76 19.97 6.90
N GLN A 14 -28.77 20.20 7.76
CA GLN A 14 -27.57 20.94 7.39
C GLN A 14 -26.81 20.17 6.31
N GLU A 15 -26.46 20.84 5.21
CA GLU A 15 -25.76 20.20 4.11
C GLU A 15 -24.28 19.94 4.48
N THR A 16 -23.85 18.68 4.38
CA THR A 16 -22.48 18.24 4.66
C THR A 16 -21.69 18.03 3.38
N CYS A 17 -20.36 18.09 3.46
CA CYS A 17 -19.49 17.60 2.38
C CYS A 17 -19.81 16.15 2.02
N GLU A 18 -19.44 15.70 0.82
CA GLU A 18 -19.53 14.28 0.40
C GLU A 18 -18.88 13.34 1.42
N CYS A 19 -17.80 13.81 2.05
CA CYS A 19 -17.05 13.10 3.07
C CYS A 19 -17.73 12.97 4.45
N GLY A 20 -18.79 13.73 4.71
CA GLY A 20 -19.40 13.87 6.05
C GLY A 20 -18.54 14.56 7.12
N LEU A 21 -17.27 14.89 6.86
CA LEU A 21 -16.34 15.49 7.84
C LEU A 21 -16.64 16.94 8.21
N SER A 22 -17.40 17.66 7.39
CA SER A 22 -17.63 19.09 7.61
C SER A 22 -19.00 19.53 7.10
N ILE A 23 -19.62 20.44 7.83
CA ILE A 23 -20.84 21.13 7.42
C ILE A 23 -20.45 22.25 6.45
N ILE A 24 -21.03 22.26 5.25
CA ILE A 24 -20.66 23.21 4.20
C ILE A 24 -20.93 24.64 4.65
N ALA A 25 -22.07 24.88 5.31
CA ALA A 25 -22.42 26.20 5.82
C ALA A 25 -21.37 26.75 6.80
N GLU A 26 -20.80 25.88 7.65
CA GLU A 26 -19.75 26.30 8.59
C GLU A 26 -18.41 26.52 7.90
N LEU A 27 -18.04 25.69 6.91
CA LEU A 27 -16.82 25.92 6.11
C LEU A 27 -16.90 27.22 5.31
N MET A 28 -18.11 27.60 4.89
CA MET A 28 -18.34 28.79 4.09
C MET A 28 -18.48 30.06 4.94
N ASP A 29 -18.51 29.97 6.27
CA ASP A 29 -18.58 31.15 7.15
C ASP A 29 -17.32 32.00 6.97
N GLU A 30 -17.52 33.27 6.59
CA GLU A 30 -16.44 34.24 6.40
C GLU A 30 -15.95 34.83 7.72
N ASN A 31 -16.74 34.71 8.80
CA ASN A 31 -16.40 35.21 10.13
C ASN A 31 -15.65 34.19 10.99
N ASP A 32 -15.60 32.93 10.56
CA ASP A 32 -14.84 31.88 11.24
C ASP A 32 -13.36 32.00 10.84
N GLU A 33 -12.56 32.53 11.76
CA GLU A 33 -11.11 32.74 11.59
C GLU A 33 -10.33 31.42 11.40
N GLU A 34 -10.91 30.26 11.73
CA GLU A 34 -10.29 28.97 11.48
C GLU A 34 -10.39 28.54 10.00
N ASN A 35 -11.34 29.10 9.24
CA ASN A 35 -11.54 28.81 7.82
C ASN A 35 -10.57 29.63 6.96
N ILE A 36 -9.51 28.98 6.49
CA ILE A 36 -8.53 29.58 5.60
C ILE A 36 -8.98 29.40 4.16
N ARG A 37 -9.14 30.52 3.44
CA ARG A 37 -9.37 30.57 1.99
C ARG A 37 -8.04 30.76 1.28
N VAL A 38 -7.73 29.88 0.33
CA VAL A 38 -6.49 29.95 -0.44
C VAL A 38 -6.71 29.57 -1.90
N THR A 39 -5.93 30.21 -2.78
CA THR A 39 -5.92 29.92 -4.21
C THR A 39 -4.62 29.21 -4.57
N ILE A 40 -4.71 27.95 -4.98
CA ILE A 40 -3.58 27.14 -5.41
C ILE A 40 -3.71 26.90 -6.93
N GLY A 41 -2.81 27.50 -7.71
CA GLY A 41 -2.93 27.52 -9.16
C GLY A 41 -4.24 28.21 -9.57
N GLU A 42 -5.12 27.46 -10.25
CA GLU A 42 -6.45 27.90 -10.68
C GLU A 42 -7.58 27.47 -9.72
N VAL A 43 -7.25 26.71 -8.66
CA VAL A 43 -8.23 26.14 -7.73
C VAL A 43 -8.36 27.02 -6.49
N ASN A 44 -9.59 27.45 -6.18
CA ASN A 44 -9.94 28.11 -4.93
C ASN A 44 -10.47 27.07 -3.95
N LEU A 45 -9.87 27.01 -2.75
CA LEU A 45 -10.27 26.05 -1.73
C LEU A 45 -10.36 26.70 -0.35
N ILE A 46 -11.16 26.07 0.51
CA ILE A 46 -11.31 26.42 1.92
C ILE A 46 -10.87 25.22 2.74
N TYR A 47 -10.03 25.45 3.75
CA TYR A 47 -9.64 24.41 4.71
C TYR A 47 -9.60 24.98 6.12
N ARG A 48 -9.82 24.13 7.13
CA ARG A 48 -9.72 24.54 8.54
C ARG A 48 -8.31 24.35 9.06
N ALA A 49 -7.71 25.41 9.60
CA ALA A 49 -6.33 25.39 10.10
C ALA A 49 -6.11 24.37 11.23
N GLY A 50 -7.12 24.17 12.08
CA GLY A 50 -7.06 23.28 13.25
C GLY A 50 -7.44 21.83 12.96
N VAL A 51 -7.99 21.52 11.78
CA VAL A 51 -8.48 20.17 11.42
C VAL A 51 -7.48 19.52 10.47
N ASN A 52 -6.56 18.75 11.05
CA ASN A 52 -5.62 17.91 10.30
C ASN A 52 -6.20 16.51 10.18
N ILE A 53 -6.19 15.97 8.96
CA ILE A 53 -6.65 14.60 8.67
C ILE A 53 -5.49 13.60 8.61
N GLY A 54 -4.24 14.08 8.68
CA GLY A 54 -3.07 13.22 8.71
C GLY A 54 -1.76 13.99 8.79
N PHE A 55 -0.70 13.26 9.13
CA PHE A 55 0.68 13.73 9.11
C PHE A 55 1.46 12.86 8.11
N GLY A 56 1.91 13.45 7.00
CA GLY A 56 3.03 12.88 6.24
C GLY A 56 4.32 13.36 6.88
N GLY A 57 5.41 12.58 6.87
CA GLY A 57 6.60 12.82 7.71
C GLY A 57 7.12 14.27 7.85
N PHE A 58 6.89 15.15 6.86
CA PHE A 58 7.23 16.57 6.88
C PHE A 58 6.09 17.51 6.43
N ALA A 59 4.85 17.03 6.35
CA ALA A 59 3.73 17.75 5.76
C ALA A 59 2.44 17.62 6.59
N LEU A 60 1.70 18.72 6.68
CA LEU A 60 0.35 18.71 7.23
C LEU A 60 -0.65 18.41 6.12
N ILE A 61 -1.54 17.46 6.37
CA ILE A 61 -2.65 17.14 5.47
C ILE A 61 -3.94 17.70 6.06
N HIS A 62 -4.57 18.60 5.32
CA HIS A 62 -5.86 19.19 5.67
C HIS A 62 -6.98 18.63 4.78
N HIS A 63 -8.16 18.45 5.38
CA HIS A 63 -9.39 18.37 4.60
C HIS A 63 -9.69 19.75 4.03
N ALA A 64 -9.88 19.83 2.73
CA ALA A 64 -10.22 21.04 2.00
C ALA A 64 -11.51 20.85 1.21
N TYR A 65 -12.18 21.96 0.91
CA TYR A 65 -13.39 22.00 0.10
C TYR A 65 -13.19 22.97 -1.06
N ILE A 66 -13.55 22.54 -2.27
CA ILE A 66 -13.51 23.33 -3.50
C ILE A 66 -14.95 23.79 -3.78
N PRO A 67 -15.33 25.04 -3.45
CA PRO A 67 -16.73 25.47 -3.52
C PRO A 67 -17.31 25.46 -4.93
N SER A 68 -16.51 25.80 -5.94
CA SER A 68 -16.93 25.83 -7.35
C SER A 68 -17.33 24.45 -7.89
N GLU A 69 -16.74 23.38 -7.35
CA GLU A 69 -17.01 21.99 -7.75
C GLU A 69 -17.92 21.25 -6.76
N ARG A 70 -18.22 21.89 -5.63
CA ARG A 70 -18.90 21.28 -4.46
C ARG A 70 -18.23 19.97 -4.01
N LYS A 71 -16.90 19.90 -4.05
CA LYS A 71 -16.13 18.66 -3.85
C LYS A 71 -15.07 18.80 -2.75
N CYS A 72 -14.80 17.70 -2.05
CA CYS A 72 -13.68 17.59 -1.11
C CYS A 72 -12.34 17.43 -1.85
N ALA A 73 -11.28 17.95 -1.23
CA ALA A 73 -9.90 17.76 -1.63
C ALA A 73 -9.01 17.46 -0.41
N ALA A 74 -7.91 16.78 -0.63
CA ALA A 74 -6.82 16.68 0.33
C ALA A 74 -5.78 17.76 0.02
N LEU A 75 -5.50 18.64 0.99
CA LEU A 75 -4.47 19.67 0.86
C LEU A 75 -3.24 19.28 1.66
N LYS A 76 -2.15 18.94 0.97
CA LYS A 76 -0.84 18.69 1.58
C LYS A 76 0.01 19.96 1.53
N ILE A 77 0.43 20.42 2.71
CA ILE A 77 1.27 21.61 2.87
C ILE A 77 2.63 21.17 3.43
N SER A 78 3.66 21.27 2.60
CA SER A 78 5.03 20.88 2.94
C SER A 78 5.91 22.12 3.12
N LYS A 79 6.35 22.38 4.36
CA LYS A 79 7.24 23.49 4.73
C LYS A 79 8.61 22.92 5.07
N ARG A 80 9.70 23.39 4.42
CA ARG A 80 11.04 22.87 4.72
C ARG A 80 12.09 23.98 4.84
N ASN A 81 12.96 23.85 5.83
CA ASN A 81 14.16 24.69 6.02
C ASN A 81 15.37 24.16 5.23
N GLY A 82 15.18 23.66 4.00
CA GLY A 82 16.21 23.00 3.18
C GLY A 82 15.73 22.69 1.76
N SER A 83 16.51 21.95 0.95
CA SER A 83 16.19 21.71 -0.47
C SER A 83 14.78 21.14 -0.70
N ILE A 84 13.99 21.88 -1.48
CA ILE A 84 12.64 21.54 -1.94
C ILE A 84 12.63 20.43 -3.00
N GLU A 85 13.79 20.07 -3.56
CA GLU A 85 13.91 19.09 -4.65
C GLU A 85 13.37 17.71 -4.27
N ALA A 86 13.52 17.31 -3.00
CA ALA A 86 12.95 16.06 -2.51
C ALA A 86 11.42 16.07 -2.47
N ILE A 87 10.80 17.24 -2.24
CA ILE A 87 9.33 17.39 -2.17
C ILE A 87 8.73 17.56 -3.57
N ARG A 88 9.48 18.16 -4.50
CA ARG A 88 9.10 18.26 -5.92
C ARG A 88 8.94 16.88 -6.59
N ARG A 89 9.58 15.85 -6.06
CA ARG A 89 9.50 14.48 -6.59
C ARG A 89 8.07 13.97 -6.61
N GLU A 90 7.35 14.06 -5.49
CA GLU A 90 5.96 13.58 -5.40
C GLU A 90 5.07 14.32 -6.40
N ALA A 91 5.19 15.66 -6.46
CA ALA A 91 4.45 16.47 -7.43
C ALA A 91 4.75 16.06 -8.88
N ALA A 92 6.02 15.86 -9.22
CA ALA A 92 6.44 15.49 -10.58
C ALA A 92 6.00 14.07 -10.97
N ILE A 93 6.02 13.11 -10.05
CA ILE A 93 5.53 11.74 -10.30
C ILE A 93 4.03 11.77 -10.51
N LEU A 94 3.27 12.41 -9.62
CA LEU A 94 1.82 12.50 -9.75
C LEU A 94 1.40 13.27 -11.00
N GLN A 95 2.13 14.32 -11.36
CA GLN A 95 1.89 15.04 -12.61
C GLN A 95 2.11 14.13 -13.83
N TYR A 96 3.24 13.40 -13.87
CA TYR A 96 3.49 12.44 -14.94
C TYR A 96 2.39 11.39 -15.04
N VAL A 97 2.01 10.78 -13.91
CA VAL A 97 0.94 9.77 -13.88
C VAL A 97 -0.39 10.34 -14.39
N ASN A 98 -0.72 11.57 -14.01
CA ASN A 98 -1.95 12.22 -14.47
C ASN A 98 -1.97 12.53 -15.97
N GLU A 99 -0.83 12.93 -16.53
CA GLU A 99 -0.72 13.42 -17.92
C GLU A 99 -0.41 12.32 -18.93
N ALA A 100 0.37 11.31 -18.51
CA ALA A 100 0.90 10.28 -19.40
C ALA A 100 0.17 8.93 -19.31
N ILE A 101 -0.63 8.70 -18.27
CA ILE A 101 -1.33 7.43 -18.03
C ILE A 101 -2.84 7.66 -18.10
N ASP A 102 -3.53 6.81 -18.85
CA ASP A 102 -4.98 6.84 -19.02
C ASP A 102 -5.71 6.62 -17.69
N ASP A 103 -6.86 7.25 -17.51
CA ASP A 103 -7.65 7.23 -16.25
C ASP A 103 -7.93 5.80 -15.75
N ASP A 104 -8.26 4.87 -16.66
CA ASP A 104 -8.53 3.47 -16.33
C ASP A 104 -7.29 2.73 -15.80
N ASP A 105 -6.10 3.09 -16.31
CA ASP A 105 -4.81 2.52 -15.91
C ASP A 105 -4.19 3.21 -14.69
N ARG A 106 -4.89 4.19 -14.08
CA ARG A 106 -4.49 4.84 -12.81
C ARG A 106 -5.63 5.04 -11.81
N SER A 107 -6.70 4.28 -11.96
CA SER A 107 -7.91 4.35 -11.12
C SER A 107 -7.64 4.13 -9.61
N HIS A 108 -6.59 3.39 -9.25
CA HIS A 108 -6.13 3.09 -7.89
C HIS A 108 -4.91 3.92 -7.46
N ILE A 109 -4.64 5.03 -8.13
CA ILE A 109 -3.60 6.00 -7.75
C ILE A 109 -4.27 7.33 -7.47
N ILE A 110 -3.84 8.02 -6.42
CA ILE A 110 -4.43 9.30 -6.05
C ILE A 110 -4.23 10.33 -7.15
N LYS A 111 -5.30 11.04 -7.52
CA LYS A 111 -5.23 12.07 -8.55
C LYS A 111 -4.71 13.38 -7.96
N LEU A 112 -3.65 13.93 -8.56
CA LEU A 112 -3.25 15.32 -8.29
C LEU A 112 -4.22 16.26 -9.05
N LEU A 113 -4.77 17.26 -8.37
CA LEU A 113 -5.63 18.27 -9.00
C LEU A 113 -4.80 19.46 -9.45
N VAL A 114 -3.96 19.97 -8.56
CA VAL A 114 -3.03 21.08 -8.84
C VAL A 114 -1.93 21.09 -7.78
N TYR A 115 -0.75 21.60 -8.14
CA TYR A 115 0.29 21.92 -7.16
C TYR A 115 0.84 23.32 -7.40
N LYS A 116 1.37 23.95 -6.36
CA LYS A 116 2.03 25.25 -6.47
C LYS A 116 3.11 25.42 -5.41
N GLU A 117 4.23 26.00 -5.83
CA GLU A 117 5.26 26.49 -4.93
C GLU A 117 5.01 27.95 -4.61
N MET A 118 5.10 28.29 -3.33
CA MET A 118 4.96 29.65 -2.85
C MET A 118 6.10 29.99 -1.90
N VAL A 119 6.49 31.26 -1.89
CA VAL A 119 7.52 31.76 -1.00
C VAL A 119 6.88 32.75 -0.04
N ASP A 120 7.06 32.54 1.26
CA ASP A 120 6.56 33.46 2.28
C ASP A 120 7.42 34.75 2.35
N THR A 121 6.97 35.72 3.16
CA THR A 121 7.69 36.99 3.37
C THR A 121 9.08 36.81 4.00
N HIS A 122 9.36 35.64 4.58
CA HIS A 122 10.64 35.27 5.18
C HIS A 122 11.49 34.38 4.26
N GLN A 123 11.18 34.33 2.95
CA GLN A 123 11.88 33.51 1.96
C GLN A 123 11.82 32.00 2.24
N ARG A 124 10.77 31.53 2.92
CA ARG A 124 10.54 30.10 3.12
C ARG A 124 9.69 29.55 1.98
N GLU A 125 10.22 28.58 1.27
CA GLU A 125 9.50 27.86 0.23
C GLU A 125 8.50 26.88 0.87
N THR A 126 7.27 26.88 0.35
CA THR A 126 6.20 25.96 0.73
C THR A 126 5.63 25.35 -0.54
N LEU A 127 5.54 24.03 -0.56
CA LEU A 127 4.88 23.29 -1.64
C LEU A 127 3.47 22.92 -1.19
N TYR A 128 2.49 23.29 -2.01
CA TYR A 128 1.08 22.96 -1.85
C TYR A 128 0.69 21.93 -2.91
N LEU A 129 0.17 20.78 -2.48
CA LEU A 129 -0.45 19.79 -3.35
C LEU A 129 -1.93 19.71 -3.00
N VAL A 130 -2.79 19.94 -3.99
CA VAL A 130 -4.23 19.68 -3.91
C VAL A 130 -4.49 18.38 -4.64
N MET A 131 -5.00 17.39 -3.92
CA MET A 131 -5.25 16.05 -4.43
C MET A 131 -6.73 15.71 -4.29
N GLU A 132 -7.17 14.72 -5.04
CA GLU A 132 -8.42 14.02 -4.77
C GLU A 132 -8.49 13.63 -3.29
N PHE A 133 -9.67 13.81 -2.69
CA PHE A 133 -9.91 13.40 -1.32
C PHE A 133 -10.30 11.92 -1.28
N GLY A 134 -9.51 11.10 -0.59
CA GLY A 134 -9.91 9.77 -0.15
C GLY A 134 -10.53 9.81 1.24
N GLY A 135 -10.99 8.66 1.72
CA GLY A 135 -11.42 8.46 3.11
C GLY A 135 -10.23 8.32 4.07
N MET A 136 -10.35 7.42 5.05
CA MET A 136 -9.26 7.10 5.98
C MET A 136 -8.20 6.22 5.32
N ASN A 137 -6.98 6.22 5.86
CA ASN A 137 -5.93 5.29 5.43
C ASN A 137 -6.25 3.85 5.88
N LEU A 138 -5.61 2.85 5.27
CA LEU A 138 -5.89 1.45 5.56
C LEU A 138 -5.46 1.00 6.97
N ARG A 139 -4.46 1.64 7.59
CA ARG A 139 -4.13 1.38 9.00
C ARG A 139 -5.32 1.71 9.90
N ASP A 140 -5.86 2.91 9.75
CA ASP A 140 -7.00 3.38 10.54
C ASP A 140 -8.26 2.59 10.21
N TYR A 141 -8.51 2.32 8.93
CA TYR A 141 -9.61 1.47 8.48
C TYR A 141 -9.56 0.07 9.11
N PHE A 142 -8.38 -0.55 9.10
CA PHE A 142 -8.16 -1.84 9.75
C PHE A 142 -8.44 -1.74 11.25
N ASN A 143 -7.90 -0.74 11.95
CA ASN A 143 -8.10 -0.61 13.40
C ASN A 143 -9.57 -0.38 13.79
N GLU A 144 -10.32 0.38 12.97
CA GLU A 144 -11.74 0.63 13.21
C GLU A 144 -12.62 -0.58 12.93
N ARG A 145 -12.34 -1.31 11.84
CA ARG A 145 -13.19 -2.42 11.35
C ARG A 145 -12.77 -3.78 11.89
N ILE A 146 -11.47 -4.00 12.03
CA ILE A 146 -10.82 -5.25 12.40
C ILE A 146 -10.03 -5.01 13.69
N LYS A 147 -10.74 -5.03 14.82
CA LYS A 147 -10.12 -4.81 16.15
C LYS A 147 -9.13 -5.90 16.55
N LYS A 148 -9.33 -7.12 16.04
CA LYS A 148 -8.45 -8.27 16.22
C LYS A 148 -8.75 -9.28 15.12
N VAL A 149 -7.72 -9.83 14.48
CA VAL A 149 -7.92 -10.89 13.48
C VAL A 149 -8.28 -12.19 14.19
N ARG A 150 -9.53 -12.64 14.04
CA ARG A 150 -9.95 -14.03 14.29
C ARG A 150 -10.29 -14.64 12.92
N ASP A 151 -10.69 -15.90 12.92
CA ASP A 151 -10.92 -16.62 11.67
C ASP A 151 -12.03 -16.00 10.81
N GLU A 152 -13.02 -15.36 11.44
CA GLU A 152 -14.11 -14.64 10.78
C GLU A 152 -13.62 -13.37 10.06
N GLU A 153 -12.66 -12.65 10.65
CA GLU A 153 -12.08 -11.43 10.07
C GLU A 153 -11.06 -11.70 8.96
N ARG A 154 -10.62 -12.95 8.76
CA ARG A 154 -9.69 -13.30 7.67
C ARG A 154 -10.26 -12.97 6.29
N ILE A 155 -11.59 -13.05 6.12
CA ILE A 155 -12.25 -12.66 4.87
C ILE A 155 -12.10 -11.16 4.64
N GLU A 156 -12.43 -10.33 5.64
CA GLU A 156 -12.28 -8.88 5.55
C GLU A 156 -10.83 -8.45 5.36
N LEU A 157 -9.89 -9.10 6.05
CA LEU A 157 -8.47 -8.88 5.82
C LEU A 157 -8.08 -9.23 4.38
N THR A 158 -8.56 -10.35 3.84
CA THR A 158 -8.29 -10.70 2.43
C THR A 158 -8.82 -9.63 1.46
N LYS A 159 -9.98 -9.00 1.76
CA LYS A 159 -10.49 -7.88 0.94
C LYS A 159 -9.57 -6.66 0.97
N ILE A 160 -9.01 -6.34 2.14
CA ILE A 160 -8.02 -5.26 2.31
C ILE A 160 -6.76 -5.57 1.50
N ILE A 161 -6.17 -6.76 1.71
CA ILE A 161 -4.94 -7.18 1.03
C ILE A 161 -5.12 -7.22 -0.49
N ARG A 162 -6.30 -7.59 -0.99
CA ARG A 162 -6.64 -7.52 -2.43
C ARG A 162 -6.64 -6.09 -2.95
N GLY A 163 -7.23 -5.15 -2.22
CA GLY A 163 -7.25 -3.73 -2.60
C GLY A 163 -5.84 -3.16 -2.75
N GLU A 164 -4.99 -3.42 -1.76
CA GLU A 164 -3.58 -2.99 -1.76
C GLU A 164 -2.80 -3.61 -2.93
N ALA A 165 -3.02 -4.89 -3.21
CA ALA A 165 -2.38 -5.58 -4.32
C ALA A 165 -2.82 -5.02 -5.69
N ILE A 166 -4.08 -4.63 -5.85
CA ILE A 166 -4.57 -3.99 -7.09
C ILE A 166 -3.87 -2.63 -7.29
N ALA A 167 -3.84 -1.79 -6.25
CA ALA A 167 -3.21 -0.48 -6.34
C ALA A 167 -1.71 -0.56 -6.66
N LEU A 168 -1.00 -1.52 -6.04
CA LEU A 168 0.42 -1.74 -6.33
C LEU A 168 0.66 -2.35 -7.70
N GLU A 169 -0.15 -3.31 -8.15
CA GLU A 169 -0.03 -3.89 -9.49
C GLU A 169 -0.15 -2.82 -10.57
N GLN A 170 -1.13 -1.92 -10.40
CA GLN A 170 -1.35 -0.83 -11.33
C GLN A 170 -0.14 0.11 -11.39
N PHE A 171 0.42 0.49 -10.25
CA PHE A 171 1.62 1.35 -10.21
C PHE A 171 2.88 0.65 -10.73
N HIS A 172 3.03 -0.67 -10.48
CA HIS A 172 4.17 -1.47 -10.93
C HIS A 172 4.32 -1.58 -12.45
N LYS A 173 3.29 -1.21 -13.21
CA LYS A 173 3.38 -1.08 -14.68
C LYS A 173 4.34 0.03 -15.13
N PHE A 174 4.62 1.01 -14.27
CA PHE A 174 5.42 2.19 -14.62
C PHE A 174 6.30 2.73 -13.49
N GLY A 175 6.34 2.08 -12.32
CA GLY A 175 7.20 2.54 -11.23
C GLY A 175 7.31 1.60 -10.04
N ILE A 176 8.18 2.00 -9.11
CA ILE A 176 8.40 1.38 -7.80
C ILE A 176 7.97 2.39 -6.77
N HIS A 177 7.08 2.01 -5.85
CA HIS A 177 6.53 2.94 -4.86
C HIS A 177 7.59 3.32 -3.82
N GLY A 178 8.30 2.33 -3.28
CA GLY A 178 9.43 2.53 -2.38
C GLY A 178 9.06 2.79 -0.93
N ASP A 179 7.78 3.02 -0.60
CA ASP A 179 7.32 3.19 0.79
C ASP A 179 6.00 2.44 1.05
N VAL A 180 5.96 1.15 0.75
CA VAL A 180 4.74 0.33 0.94
C VAL A 180 4.47 0.09 2.42
N LYS A 181 3.35 0.62 2.91
CA LYS A 181 2.81 0.47 4.27
C LYS A 181 1.32 0.81 4.29
N PRO A 182 0.54 0.35 5.28
CA PRO A 182 -0.91 0.57 5.35
C PRO A 182 -1.33 2.04 5.33
N GLU A 183 -0.49 2.92 5.86
CA GLU A 183 -0.77 4.35 5.95
C GLU A 183 -0.71 5.04 4.56
N ASN A 184 -0.08 4.39 3.58
CA ASN A 184 0.08 4.91 2.21
C ASN A 184 -0.99 4.40 1.23
N PHE A 185 -2.09 3.86 1.76
CA PHE A 185 -3.28 3.51 0.99
C PHE A 185 -4.49 4.17 1.63
N VAL A 186 -5.30 4.86 0.82
CA VAL A 186 -6.51 5.54 1.28
C VAL A 186 -7.75 4.87 0.70
N VAL A 187 -8.73 4.54 1.55
CA VAL A 187 -9.99 3.91 1.14
C VAL A 187 -10.87 4.94 0.42
N LEU A 188 -11.63 4.55 -0.60
CA LEU A 188 -12.58 5.47 -1.23
C LEU A 188 -13.71 5.85 -0.26
N ILE A 189 -14.15 7.11 -0.29
CA ILE A 189 -15.23 7.63 0.59
C ILE A 189 -16.50 6.79 0.47
N ASN A 190 -16.81 6.35 -0.75
CA ASN A 190 -18.01 5.60 -1.09
C ASN A 190 -17.77 4.07 -1.08
N GLN A 191 -16.80 3.59 -0.30
CA GLN A 191 -16.52 2.15 -0.15
C GLN A 191 -17.79 1.39 0.22
N SER A 192 -18.20 0.46 -0.65
CA SER A 192 -19.33 -0.43 -0.37
C SER A 192 -18.93 -1.50 0.63
N LEU A 193 -19.70 -1.62 1.72
CA LEU A 193 -19.53 -2.69 2.71
C LEU A 193 -19.77 -4.09 2.13
N ASN A 194 -20.51 -4.17 1.02
CA ASN A 194 -20.82 -5.44 0.34
C ASN A 194 -19.78 -5.78 -0.74
N SER A 195 -18.76 -4.94 -0.95
CA SER A 195 -17.72 -5.23 -1.93
C SER A 195 -16.88 -6.44 -1.47
N ASN A 196 -16.40 -7.21 -2.45
CA ASN A 196 -15.46 -8.31 -2.25
C ASN A 196 -14.00 -7.83 -2.22
N VAL A 197 -13.79 -6.52 -2.30
CA VAL A 197 -12.50 -5.85 -2.24
C VAL A 197 -12.66 -4.50 -1.55
N ILE A 198 -11.64 -4.04 -0.82
CA ILE A 198 -11.59 -2.67 -0.35
C ILE A 198 -10.93 -1.84 -1.46
N ASP A 199 -11.70 -0.98 -2.10
CA ASP A 199 -11.23 -0.05 -3.10
C ASP A 199 -10.42 1.04 -2.41
N CYS A 200 -9.11 1.00 -2.64
CA CYS A 200 -8.17 1.98 -2.12
C CYS A 200 -7.33 2.60 -3.26
N LYS A 201 -6.73 3.74 -2.94
CA LYS A 201 -5.77 4.43 -3.79
C LYS A 201 -4.42 4.54 -3.10
N LEU A 202 -3.35 4.34 -3.87
CA LEU A 202 -1.98 4.56 -3.43
C LEU A 202 -1.68 6.05 -3.30
N ILE A 203 -1.02 6.44 -2.21
CA ILE A 203 -0.62 7.82 -1.88
C ILE A 203 0.85 7.89 -1.45
N ASP A 204 1.39 9.10 -1.33
CA ASP A 204 2.73 9.41 -0.77
C ASP A 204 3.94 8.94 -1.61
N PHE A 205 4.09 9.53 -2.80
CA PHE A 205 5.11 9.18 -3.80
C PHE A 205 6.50 9.80 -3.55
N ASN A 206 6.82 10.19 -2.32
CA ASN A 206 8.09 10.87 -1.99
C ASN A 206 9.33 10.01 -2.29
N TYR A 207 9.18 8.69 -2.25
CA TYR A 207 10.26 7.72 -2.45
C TYR A 207 10.13 6.96 -3.76
N SER A 208 9.11 7.30 -4.55
CA SER A 208 8.80 6.56 -5.76
C SER A 208 9.78 6.88 -6.88
N VAL A 209 9.93 5.90 -7.77
CA VAL A 209 10.74 6.00 -8.98
C VAL A 209 9.94 5.44 -10.13
N LEU A 210 9.98 6.15 -11.24
CA LEU A 210 9.33 5.71 -12.47
C LEU A 210 10.29 4.84 -13.29
N THR A 211 9.78 3.75 -13.86
CA THR A 211 10.51 2.75 -14.64
C THR A 211 9.90 2.63 -16.04
N GLY A 212 10.74 2.57 -17.08
CA GLY A 212 10.28 2.44 -18.47
C GLY A 212 10.97 3.37 -19.47
N GLN A 213 10.62 3.19 -20.75
CA GLN A 213 11.12 4.03 -21.83
C GLN A 213 10.35 5.37 -21.90
N GLY A 214 11.03 6.45 -22.30
CA GLY A 214 10.40 7.78 -22.44
C GLY A 214 10.21 8.56 -21.14
N ILE A 215 10.59 8.00 -19.99
CA ILE A 215 10.49 8.68 -18.70
C ILE A 215 11.57 9.77 -18.58
N PRO A 216 11.27 10.97 -18.02
CA PRO A 216 12.28 11.99 -17.78
C PRO A 216 13.42 11.49 -16.87
N ASP A 217 14.66 11.83 -17.19
CA ASP A 217 15.83 11.31 -16.46
C ASP A 217 15.89 11.74 -15.00
N ASN A 218 15.31 12.89 -14.65
CA ASN A 218 15.16 13.33 -13.25
C ASN A 218 14.16 12.49 -12.45
N LEU A 219 13.27 11.74 -13.12
CA LEU A 219 12.30 10.82 -12.51
C LEU A 219 12.79 9.37 -12.54
N LYS A 220 13.72 9.04 -13.44
CA LYS A 220 14.51 7.81 -13.44
C LYS A 220 15.64 7.91 -12.41
N HIS A 221 15.35 7.72 -11.14
CA HIS A 221 16.45 7.55 -10.18
C HIS A 221 16.82 6.08 -10.11
N PRO A 222 18.07 5.65 -10.35
CA PRO A 222 18.46 4.32 -9.95
C PRO A 222 18.46 4.35 -8.41
N ILE A 223 17.45 3.74 -7.79
CA ILE A 223 17.44 3.50 -6.35
C ILE A 223 18.64 2.57 -6.11
N ARG A 224 19.73 3.13 -5.58
CA ARG A 224 21.01 2.41 -5.45
C ARG A 224 21.42 2.25 -3.99
N ARG A 225 20.85 3.02 -3.07
CA ARG A 225 21.24 2.99 -1.66
C ARG A 225 20.05 2.76 -0.77
N ALA A 226 20.32 2.12 0.36
CA ALA A 226 19.32 1.90 1.40
C ALA A 226 18.74 3.21 1.95
N GLU A 227 19.46 4.32 1.85
CA GLU A 227 19.03 5.64 2.30
C GLU A 227 17.96 6.28 1.38
N ASP A 228 17.81 5.79 0.15
CA ASP A 228 16.86 6.30 -0.85
C ASP A 228 15.42 5.79 -0.62
N ILE A 229 15.22 4.89 0.35
CA ILE A 229 13.93 4.28 0.73
C ILE A 229 13.69 4.52 2.23
N SER A 230 12.51 5.08 2.54
CA SER A 230 12.15 5.57 3.87
C SER A 230 12.02 4.50 4.92
N PHE A 231 11.28 3.42 4.65
CA PHE A 231 10.89 2.52 5.72
C PHE A 231 11.96 1.49 6.01
N VAL A 232 12.94 1.91 6.82
CA VAL A 232 14.06 1.09 7.33
C VAL A 232 13.57 -0.29 7.80
N LEU A 233 12.41 -0.36 8.44
CA LEU A 233 11.84 -1.58 9.02
C LEU A 233 11.42 -2.62 7.97
N ASN A 234 10.69 -2.24 6.91
CA ASN A 234 10.23 -3.19 5.88
C ASN A 234 11.19 -3.28 4.70
N LYS A 235 12.47 -2.89 4.88
CA LYS A 235 13.46 -2.99 3.79
C LYS A 235 13.62 -4.42 3.35
N ALA A 236 13.64 -4.62 2.04
CA ALA A 236 13.98 -5.89 1.44
C ALA A 236 15.49 -6.17 1.61
N PRO A 237 15.92 -7.44 1.76
CA PRO A 237 17.31 -7.80 2.06
C PRO A 237 18.33 -7.40 0.98
N GLU A 238 17.90 -7.14 -0.25
CA GLU A 238 18.72 -6.68 -1.37
C GLU A 238 18.98 -5.16 -1.38
N ILE A 239 18.21 -4.38 -0.61
CA ILE A 239 18.35 -2.93 -0.58
C ILE A 239 19.77 -2.56 -0.10
N GLY A 240 20.55 -1.90 -0.96
CA GLY A 240 21.96 -1.54 -0.71
C GLY A 240 22.98 -2.58 -1.19
N ARG A 241 22.56 -3.64 -1.90
CA ARG A 241 23.44 -4.64 -2.51
C ARG A 241 23.38 -4.63 -4.04
N ASP A 242 22.18 -4.49 -4.62
CA ASP A 242 21.92 -4.59 -6.07
C ASP A 242 21.00 -3.45 -6.59
N GLU A 243 20.62 -3.50 -7.88
CA GLU A 243 19.56 -2.67 -8.47
C GLU A 243 18.21 -2.97 -7.81
N VAL A 244 17.58 -1.95 -7.22
CA VAL A 244 16.26 -2.10 -6.61
C VAL A 244 15.21 -2.16 -7.70
N THR A 245 14.33 -3.16 -7.59
CA THR A 245 13.22 -3.42 -8.51
C THR A 245 11.89 -3.33 -7.75
N GLU A 246 10.77 -3.50 -8.44
CA GLU A 246 9.44 -3.61 -7.85
C GLU A 246 9.33 -4.74 -6.80
N LYS A 247 10.27 -5.71 -6.81
CA LYS A 247 10.37 -6.78 -5.82
C LYS A 247 10.68 -6.29 -4.40
N ALA A 248 11.16 -5.05 -4.24
CA ALA A 248 11.28 -4.41 -2.92
C ALA A 248 9.90 -4.07 -2.34
N ASP A 249 8.98 -3.56 -3.16
CA ASP A 249 7.59 -3.33 -2.78
C ASP A 249 6.89 -4.65 -2.45
N ILE A 250 7.18 -5.73 -3.21
CA ILE A 250 6.64 -7.07 -2.94
C ILE A 250 7.05 -7.56 -1.54
N TRP A 251 8.32 -7.38 -1.17
CA TRP A 251 8.77 -7.73 0.19
C TRP A 251 8.02 -6.92 1.25
N ALA A 252 7.96 -5.59 1.08
CA ALA A 252 7.31 -4.70 2.03
C ALA A 252 5.81 -5.01 2.17
N PHE A 253 5.14 -5.35 1.07
CA PHE A 253 3.78 -5.88 1.05
C PHE A 253 3.65 -7.16 1.89
N GLY A 254 4.56 -8.12 1.75
CA GLY A 254 4.56 -9.34 2.56
C GLY A 254 4.71 -9.09 4.07
N VAL A 255 5.58 -8.15 4.46
CA VAL A 255 5.73 -7.74 5.87
C VAL A 255 4.45 -7.06 6.36
N MET A 256 3.84 -6.20 5.55
CA MET A 256 2.58 -5.54 5.86
C MET A 256 1.43 -6.55 6.08
N VAL A 257 1.30 -7.57 5.22
CA VAL A 257 0.30 -8.64 5.43
C VAL A 257 0.54 -9.34 6.77
N TYR A 258 1.81 -9.64 7.12
CA TYR A 258 2.13 -10.23 8.41
C TYR A 258 1.70 -9.33 9.59
N GLN A 259 1.98 -8.02 9.51
CA GLN A 259 1.62 -7.07 10.56
C GLN A 259 0.11 -7.02 10.79
N PHE A 260 -0.69 -7.04 9.74
CA PHE A 260 -2.15 -7.13 9.88
C PHE A 260 -2.60 -8.45 10.50
N MET A 261 -2.00 -9.58 10.08
CA MET A 261 -2.42 -10.90 10.57
C MET A 261 -2.17 -11.12 12.06
N TYR A 262 -1.08 -10.56 12.59
CA TYR A 262 -0.64 -10.83 13.96
C TYR A 262 -0.71 -9.62 14.89
N ASP A 263 -1.17 -8.46 14.38
CA ASP A 263 -1.17 -7.18 15.11
C ASP A 263 0.20 -6.88 15.74
N ASP A 264 1.25 -7.14 14.96
CA ASP A 264 2.64 -7.12 15.42
C ASP A 264 3.30 -5.80 15.06
N GLN A 265 3.95 -5.19 16.05
CA GLN A 265 4.72 -3.96 15.88
C GLN A 265 6.19 -4.27 16.09
N PHE A 266 6.94 -4.22 14.99
CA PHE A 266 8.37 -4.45 15.01
C PHE A 266 9.12 -3.19 15.40
N ASN A 267 10.12 -3.33 16.27
CA ASN A 267 10.92 -2.20 16.73
C ASN A 267 12.12 -1.92 15.82
N ASN A 268 12.55 -2.92 15.05
CA ASN A 268 13.72 -2.83 14.17
C ASN A 268 13.64 -3.86 13.01
N VAL A 269 14.46 -3.62 11.99
CA VAL A 269 14.57 -4.49 10.78
C VAL A 269 15.01 -5.90 11.12
N SER A 270 15.89 -6.06 12.11
CA SER A 270 16.44 -7.36 12.49
C SER A 270 15.37 -8.28 13.05
N GLU A 271 14.40 -7.74 13.80
CA GLU A 271 13.21 -8.47 14.27
C GLU A 271 12.37 -8.96 13.09
N ILE A 272 12.14 -8.11 12.09
CA ILE A 272 11.40 -8.48 10.88
C ILE A 272 12.12 -9.61 10.14
N TYR A 273 13.43 -9.48 9.90
CA TYR A 273 14.20 -10.52 9.22
C TYR A 273 14.23 -11.85 9.98
N ALA A 274 14.43 -11.79 11.30
CA ALA A 274 14.37 -12.99 12.14
C ALA A 274 12.99 -13.65 12.04
N LYS A 275 11.92 -12.84 12.09
CA LYS A 275 10.55 -13.33 12.05
C LYS A 275 10.18 -13.90 10.69
N MET A 276 10.49 -13.22 9.60
CA MET A 276 10.26 -13.72 8.24
C MET A 276 11.04 -15.02 8.02
N LYS A 277 12.29 -15.13 8.50
CA LYS A 277 13.06 -16.37 8.41
C LYS A 277 12.42 -17.52 9.20
N GLU A 278 11.98 -17.27 10.44
CA GLU A 278 11.21 -18.25 11.23
C GLU A 278 9.97 -18.71 10.46
N TYR A 279 9.24 -17.73 9.91
CA TYR A 279 8.01 -17.95 9.17
C TYR A 279 8.20 -18.82 7.92
N GLN A 280 9.27 -18.56 7.16
CA GLN A 280 9.66 -19.33 5.97
C GLN A 280 10.00 -20.79 6.29
N LEU A 281 10.60 -21.05 7.46
CA LEU A 281 11.03 -22.40 7.87
C LEU A 281 9.89 -23.21 8.50
N ASN A 282 8.87 -22.54 9.03
CA ASN A 282 7.80 -23.21 9.75
C ASN A 282 6.72 -23.75 8.77
N SER A 283 6.60 -25.07 8.72
CA SER A 283 5.63 -25.78 7.88
C SER A 283 4.18 -25.65 8.36
N ASN A 284 3.92 -25.05 9.52
CA ASN A 284 2.56 -24.90 10.05
C ASN A 284 1.83 -23.68 9.45
N TYR A 285 2.57 -22.70 8.91
CA TYR A 285 2.00 -21.50 8.29
C TYR A 285 1.66 -21.74 6.81
N ASN A 286 0.55 -22.42 6.53
CA ASN A 286 0.14 -22.76 5.15
C ASN A 286 -1.27 -22.28 4.78
N GLY A 287 -1.88 -21.42 5.59
CA GLY A 287 -3.13 -20.76 5.20
C GLY A 287 -2.92 -19.80 4.02
N HIS A 288 -4.02 -19.28 3.47
CA HIS A 288 -4.02 -18.49 2.24
C HIS A 288 -3.10 -17.27 2.34
N LEU A 289 -3.32 -16.42 3.35
CA LEU A 289 -2.52 -15.21 3.57
C LEU A 289 -1.10 -15.54 4.08
N GLU A 290 -0.95 -16.62 4.85
CA GLU A 290 0.36 -17.11 5.28
C GLU A 290 1.25 -17.50 4.08
N ARG A 291 0.66 -18.07 3.03
CA ARG A 291 1.37 -18.37 1.78
C ARG A 291 1.73 -17.11 0.99
N VAL A 292 0.88 -16.08 1.02
CA VAL A 292 1.22 -14.75 0.45
C VAL A 292 2.44 -14.16 1.17
N ILE A 293 2.45 -14.14 2.51
CA ILE A 293 3.60 -13.66 3.30
C ILE A 293 4.86 -14.43 2.90
N LYS A 294 4.77 -15.76 2.78
CA LYS A 294 5.91 -16.60 2.39
C LYS A 294 6.41 -16.32 0.98
N ALA A 295 5.51 -16.13 0.01
CA ALA A 295 5.88 -15.81 -1.36
C ALA A 295 6.56 -14.44 -1.46
N CYS A 296 6.02 -13.45 -0.75
CA CYS A 296 6.52 -12.09 -0.77
C CYS A 296 7.88 -11.93 -0.09
N THR A 297 8.13 -12.69 0.99
CA THR A 297 9.32 -12.53 1.85
C THR A 297 10.42 -13.56 1.56
N ARG A 298 10.54 -14.03 0.32
CA ARG A 298 11.65 -14.88 -0.11
C ARG A 298 12.97 -14.09 -0.07
N GLU A 299 14.03 -14.69 0.48
CA GLU A 299 15.37 -14.09 0.48
C GLU A 299 15.90 -13.92 -0.95
N ASN A 300 15.67 -14.90 -1.82
CA ASN A 300 16.00 -14.82 -3.24
C ASN A 300 14.95 -13.96 -3.97
N ILE A 301 15.40 -12.84 -4.54
CA ILE A 301 14.54 -11.89 -5.26
C ILE A 301 13.78 -12.54 -6.42
N ASN A 302 14.40 -13.48 -7.13
CA ASN A 302 13.82 -14.20 -8.28
C ASN A 302 12.81 -15.28 -7.86
N GLU A 303 12.60 -15.49 -6.57
CA GLU A 303 11.54 -16.36 -6.05
C GLU A 303 10.33 -15.58 -5.56
N ARG A 304 10.44 -14.24 -5.48
CA ARG A 304 9.29 -13.40 -5.14
C ARG A 304 8.39 -13.27 -6.36
N PRO A 305 7.07 -13.44 -6.20
CA PRO A 305 6.12 -13.24 -7.28
C PRO A 305 6.07 -11.78 -7.74
N PHE A 306 5.51 -11.53 -8.91
CA PHE A 306 5.02 -10.21 -9.28
C PHE A 306 3.66 -9.95 -8.64
N MET A 307 3.24 -8.68 -8.55
CA MET A 307 1.96 -8.35 -7.91
C MET A 307 0.76 -8.98 -8.63
N PHE A 308 0.80 -9.11 -9.96
CA PHE A 308 -0.25 -9.81 -10.70
C PHE A 308 -0.39 -11.29 -10.28
N GLU A 309 0.71 -11.98 -9.98
CA GLU A 309 0.66 -13.38 -9.51
C GLU A 309 0.09 -13.47 -8.09
N ILE A 310 0.36 -12.47 -7.24
CA ILE A 310 -0.26 -12.35 -5.91
C ILE A 310 -1.77 -12.17 -6.06
N LEU A 311 -2.23 -11.33 -7.00
CA LEU A 311 -3.66 -11.15 -7.27
C LEU A 311 -4.32 -12.43 -7.76
N LEU A 312 -3.71 -13.12 -8.73
CA LEU A 312 -4.21 -14.43 -9.20
C LEU A 312 -4.33 -15.42 -8.04
N PHE A 313 -3.34 -15.45 -7.14
CA PHE A 313 -3.37 -16.32 -5.98
C PHE A 313 -4.47 -15.92 -4.98
N LEU A 314 -4.56 -14.63 -4.64
CA LEU A 314 -5.60 -14.11 -3.74
C LEU A 314 -7.02 -14.39 -4.25
N ASN A 315 -7.18 -14.38 -5.57
CA ASN A 315 -8.45 -14.68 -6.26
C ASN A 315 -8.71 -16.18 -6.46
N PHE A 316 -7.82 -17.07 -5.99
CA PHE A 316 -7.90 -18.52 -6.20
C PHE A 316 -7.82 -18.94 -7.69
N GLU A 317 -7.23 -18.12 -8.54
CA GLU A 317 -7.02 -18.40 -9.97
C GLU A 317 -5.78 -19.26 -10.20
N ILE A 318 -4.81 -19.21 -9.27
CA ILE A 318 -3.68 -20.14 -9.21
C ILE A 318 -3.62 -20.82 -7.84
N GLU A 319 -3.24 -22.09 -7.85
CA GLU A 319 -3.13 -22.88 -6.61
C GLU A 319 -1.77 -22.72 -5.94
N PHE A 320 -0.70 -22.49 -6.71
CA PHE A 320 0.70 -22.43 -6.24
C PHE A 320 1.45 -21.27 -6.88
N PHE A 321 2.31 -20.64 -6.10
CA PHE A 321 3.36 -19.77 -6.62
C PHE A 321 4.45 -20.61 -7.29
N GLU A 322 5.20 -20.00 -8.21
CA GLU A 322 6.24 -20.70 -8.96
C GLU A 322 7.31 -21.34 -8.06
N TYR A 323 7.74 -20.65 -7.00
CA TYR A 323 8.72 -21.21 -6.05
C TYR A 323 8.18 -22.47 -5.32
N GLU A 324 6.88 -22.53 -5.05
CA GLU A 324 6.27 -23.70 -4.40
C GLU A 324 6.24 -24.90 -5.35
N MET A 325 5.97 -24.66 -6.65
CA MET A 325 6.06 -25.69 -7.69
C MET A 325 7.48 -26.24 -7.80
N ARG A 326 8.50 -25.37 -7.80
CA ARG A 326 9.91 -25.76 -7.80
C ARG A 326 10.25 -26.65 -6.61
N LEU A 327 9.86 -26.25 -5.40
CA LEU A 327 10.10 -27.03 -4.17
C LEU A 327 9.41 -28.40 -4.17
N LYS A 328 8.20 -28.50 -4.74
CA LYS A 328 7.49 -29.78 -4.89
C LYS A 328 8.23 -30.72 -5.84
N ASN A 329 8.66 -30.20 -7.00
CA ASN A 329 9.39 -30.99 -7.99
C ASN A 329 10.72 -31.50 -7.44
N GLU A 330 11.46 -30.66 -6.72
CA GLU A 330 12.70 -31.08 -6.06
C GLU A 330 12.48 -32.18 -5.01
N LYS A 331 11.41 -32.08 -4.20
CA LYS A 331 11.06 -33.12 -3.22
C LYS A 331 10.71 -34.43 -3.92
N GLY A 332 9.90 -34.38 -4.98
CA GLY A 332 9.56 -35.54 -5.81
C GLY A 332 10.81 -36.27 -6.33
N HIS A 333 11.73 -35.53 -6.95
CA HIS A 333 12.99 -36.11 -7.44
C HIS A 333 13.89 -36.65 -6.33
N ARG A 334 13.93 -36.01 -5.15
CA ARG A 334 14.69 -36.54 -4.00
C ARG A 334 14.09 -37.84 -3.48
N GLU A 335 12.76 -37.97 -3.48
CA GLU A 335 12.07 -39.20 -3.09
C GLU A 335 12.26 -40.33 -4.11
N GLU A 336 12.20 -40.03 -5.40
CA GLU A 336 12.51 -40.99 -6.47
C GLU A 336 13.95 -41.52 -6.34
N LYS A 337 14.94 -40.63 -6.20
CA LYS A 337 16.34 -41.02 -5.96
C LYS A 337 16.51 -41.86 -4.69
N ARG A 338 15.73 -41.60 -3.64
CA ARG A 338 15.73 -42.43 -2.42
C ARG A 338 15.11 -43.81 -2.67
N LYS A 339 14.04 -43.91 -3.45
CA LYS A 339 13.42 -45.18 -3.85
C LYS A 339 14.36 -46.00 -4.73
N GLU A 340 15.02 -45.39 -5.71
CA GLU A 340 16.02 -46.06 -6.56
C GLU A 340 17.22 -46.58 -5.77
N LYS A 341 17.75 -45.78 -4.83
CA LYS A 341 18.83 -46.22 -3.94
C LYS A 341 18.40 -47.37 -3.01
N ARG A 342 17.15 -47.35 -2.53
CA ARG A 342 16.59 -48.47 -1.75
C ARG A 342 16.44 -49.72 -2.61
N SER A 343 15.95 -49.59 -3.85
CA SER A 343 15.85 -50.69 -4.82
C SER A 343 17.21 -51.31 -5.15
N HIS A 344 18.23 -50.48 -5.40
CA HIS A 344 19.61 -50.95 -5.65
C HIS A 344 20.24 -51.62 -4.43
N ARG A 345 19.96 -51.13 -3.21
CA ARG A 345 20.38 -51.83 -1.99
C ARG A 345 19.67 -53.16 -1.83
N PHE A 346 18.38 -53.24 -2.15
CA PHE A 346 17.59 -54.47 -2.04
C PHE A 346 18.05 -55.53 -3.06
N SER A 347 18.35 -55.13 -4.30
CA SER A 347 18.91 -56.02 -5.32
C SER A 347 20.33 -56.49 -4.97
N SER A 348 21.18 -55.60 -4.45
CA SER A 348 22.52 -55.93 -3.94
C SER A 348 22.47 -56.91 -2.75
N TRP A 349 21.50 -56.75 -1.84
CA TRP A 349 21.31 -57.65 -0.70
C TRP A 349 20.84 -59.05 -1.14
N LEU A 350 19.95 -59.14 -2.13
CA LEU A 350 19.51 -60.40 -2.74
C LEU A 350 20.65 -61.13 -3.46
N THR A 351 21.55 -60.41 -4.14
CA THR A 351 22.74 -61.02 -4.76
C THR A 351 23.76 -61.54 -3.75
N CYS A 352 23.88 -60.91 -2.57
CA CYS A 352 24.75 -61.40 -1.50
C CYS A 352 24.17 -62.62 -0.76
N PHE A 353 22.86 -62.69 -0.56
CA PHE A 353 22.22 -63.85 0.08
C PHE A 353 22.03 -65.06 -0.85
N GLY A 354 21.95 -64.84 -2.16
CA GLY A 354 21.92 -65.92 -3.16
C GLY A 354 23.19 -66.75 -3.22
N PHE A 355 24.32 -66.24 -2.72
CA PHE A 355 25.61 -66.94 -2.70
C PHE A 355 25.87 -67.73 -1.41
N CYS A 356 25.00 -67.65 -0.40
CA CYS A 356 25.20 -68.30 0.91
C CYS A 356 24.29 -69.53 1.16
N ARG A 357 23.60 -70.03 0.12
CA ARG A 357 22.74 -71.24 0.18
C ARG A 357 23.16 -72.36 -0.79
N ARG A 358 24.46 -72.49 -1.05
CA ARG A 358 25.04 -73.70 -1.64
C ARG A 358 26.31 -74.06 -0.87
N ASN A 359 26.14 -74.88 0.17
CA ASN A 359 26.99 -76.01 0.52
C ASN A 359 26.30 -76.81 1.63
#